data_AF-A0A6J4I1C2-F1
#
_entry.id   AF-A0A6J4I1C2-F1
#
_cell.length_a   1.000
_cell.length_b   1.000
_cell.length_c   1.000
_cell.angle_alpha   90.00
_cell.angle_beta   90.00
_cell.angle_gamma   90.00
#
_symmetry.space_group_name_H-M   'P 1'
#
loop_
_entity.id
_entity.type
_entity.pdbx_description
1 polymer ?
#
loop_
_entity_poly.entity_id
_entity_poly.type
_entity_poly.pdbx_seq_one_letter_code
_entity_poly.pdbx_strand_id
1 'polypeptide(L)'
;MARFGNIAGVWKTVRELNVGDIREEAEQPIEVAIVGEPHAREALARALRGQPGRFPPTRGNAVLEYDLPLRRDRPEAFQRAALIILALHGDTAAPPELERAADRLSLVQTPTVVASLGSQRMPPGASGDGDALGLLPRIFLPLPETPEFASEAATKIVEHIPEELRLAAARVVPGLRPAVASAIIGDTALSNATFALTSGIPEMIPLLNIPLNAADMVVLTKNQALMVYRLALAFGASGDFQAQMREIMPVLGGGFAWRQVARQLIGLVPGFGLVPKVAVAYAGTYATGQAALLWYSRGETLSRSALNKLYTQALEIGRQRTAALLARRKQERADADAAQPRAARRRGLRRFLPGRREAPPPEEK
;
A
#
# COMPACT_ATOMS: atom_id res chain seq x y z
N MET A 1 4.70 38.69 19.82
CA MET A 1 5.25 37.33 20.05
C MET A 1 4.14 36.46 20.64
N ALA A 2 4.07 35.18 20.22
CA ALA A 2 3.20 34.08 20.71
C ALA A 2 2.10 33.61 19.72
N ARG A 3 2.41 32.54 18.95
CA ARG A 3 1.47 31.44 18.59
C ARG A 3 2.13 30.23 17.89
N PHE A 4 3.42 29.97 18.12
CA PHE A 4 4.10 28.76 17.61
C PHE A 4 3.79 27.46 18.40
N GLY A 5 3.02 27.53 19.50
CA GLY A 5 2.79 26.40 20.40
C GLY A 5 1.73 25.37 19.97
N ASN A 6 0.85 25.69 19.01
CA ASN A 6 -0.33 24.85 18.73
C ASN A 6 -0.10 23.76 17.67
N ILE A 7 0.83 23.99 16.73
CA ILE A 7 1.11 23.06 15.61
C ILE A 7 1.87 21.82 16.12
N ALA A 8 2.79 22.00 17.07
CA ALA A 8 3.50 20.90 17.70
C ALA A 8 2.55 19.97 18.48
N GLY A 9 1.51 20.53 19.11
CA GLY A 9 0.47 19.78 19.83
C GLY A 9 -0.40 18.94 18.90
N VAL A 10 -0.93 19.53 17.82
CA VAL A 10 -1.71 18.81 16.80
C VAL A 10 -0.89 17.69 16.16
N TRP A 11 0.37 17.95 15.85
CA TRP A 11 1.25 16.93 15.28
C TRP A 11 1.56 15.81 16.27
N LYS A 12 1.71 16.12 17.56
CA LYS A 12 1.87 15.13 18.63
C LYS A 12 0.63 14.25 18.78
N THR A 13 -0.56 14.84 18.87
CA THR A 13 -1.83 14.10 19.00
C THR A 13 -2.12 13.25 17.76
N VAL A 14 -1.92 13.79 16.56
CA VAL A 14 -2.09 13.05 15.31
C VAL A 14 -1.08 11.91 15.19
N ARG A 15 0.16 12.09 15.67
CA ARG A 15 1.18 11.03 15.74
C ARG A 15 0.80 9.95 16.75
N GLU A 16 0.35 10.33 17.94
CA GLU A 16 -0.06 9.40 19.00
C GLU A 16 -1.23 8.52 18.56
N LEU A 17 -2.28 9.10 17.95
CA LEU A 17 -3.43 8.34 17.44
C LEU A 17 -3.02 7.35 16.34
N ASN A 18 -2.31 7.81 15.31
CA ASN A 18 -1.94 6.93 14.19
C ASN A 18 -0.92 5.84 14.59
N VAL A 19 -0.01 6.11 15.53
CA VAL A 19 1.00 5.13 15.95
C VAL A 19 0.40 4.04 16.82
N GLY A 20 -0.55 4.39 17.69
CA GLY A 20 -1.30 3.42 18.50
C GLY A 20 -2.06 2.44 17.63
N ASP A 21 -2.89 2.96 16.72
CA ASP A 21 -3.72 2.16 15.81
C ASP A 21 -2.86 1.23 14.94
N ILE A 22 -1.76 1.74 14.37
CA ILE A 22 -0.84 0.95 13.55
C ILE A 22 -0.16 -0.16 14.34
N ARG A 23 0.16 0.09 15.62
CA ARG A 23 0.74 -0.94 16.49
C ARG A 23 -0.28 -2.01 16.82
N GLU A 24 -1.50 -1.61 17.19
CA GLU A 24 -2.59 -2.53 17.47
C GLU A 24 -2.92 -3.40 16.26
N GLU A 25 -2.98 -2.81 15.06
CA GLU A 25 -3.09 -3.51 13.78
C GLU A 25 -1.98 -4.55 13.59
N ALA A 26 -0.72 -4.16 13.84
CA ALA A 26 0.42 -5.06 13.65
C ALA A 26 0.51 -6.19 14.68
N GLU A 27 0.00 -5.97 15.89
CA GLU A 27 0.12 -6.91 17.01
C GLU A 27 -1.08 -7.87 17.11
N GLN A 28 -2.02 -7.82 16.16
CA GLN A 28 -3.14 -8.75 16.11
C GLN A 28 -2.67 -10.21 16.02
N PRO A 29 -3.26 -11.12 16.80
CA PRO A 29 -2.96 -12.55 16.71
C PRO A 29 -3.58 -13.11 15.42
N ILE A 30 -2.75 -13.68 14.57
CA ILE A 30 -3.21 -14.23 13.30
C ILE A 30 -2.46 -15.53 12.96
N GLU A 31 -3.11 -16.37 12.17
CA GLU A 31 -2.58 -17.64 11.69
C GLU A 31 -2.85 -17.78 10.19
N VAL A 32 -2.00 -18.50 9.47
CA VAL A 32 -2.23 -18.91 8.09
C VAL A 32 -2.25 -20.43 8.07
N ALA A 33 -3.37 -21.00 7.62
CA ALA A 33 -3.55 -22.45 7.55
C ALA A 33 -3.23 -22.94 6.13
N ILE A 34 -2.43 -24.00 6.03
CA ILE A 34 -2.15 -24.70 4.78
C ILE A 34 -2.66 -26.12 4.90
N VAL A 35 -3.56 -26.50 4.00
CA VAL A 35 -4.16 -27.84 3.89
C VAL A 35 -3.80 -28.39 2.52
N GLY A 36 -3.32 -29.62 2.43
CA GLY A 36 -3.05 -30.21 1.12
C GLY A 36 -2.10 -31.38 1.15
N GLU A 37 -1.63 -31.76 -0.03
CA GLU A 37 -0.65 -32.83 -0.18
C GLU A 37 0.69 -32.45 0.48
N PRO A 38 1.43 -33.41 1.09
CA PRO A 38 2.65 -33.12 1.84
C PRO A 38 3.66 -32.27 1.06
N HIS A 39 3.96 -32.63 -0.19
CA HIS A 39 4.96 -31.92 -1.00
C HIS A 39 4.57 -30.45 -1.27
N ALA A 40 3.31 -30.21 -1.67
CA ALA A 40 2.81 -28.86 -1.95
C ALA A 40 2.67 -28.03 -0.65
N ARG A 41 2.15 -28.64 0.41
CA ARG A 41 1.99 -28.05 1.74
C ARG A 41 3.34 -27.62 2.31
N GLU A 42 4.32 -28.51 2.33
CA GLU A 42 5.65 -28.25 2.86
C GLU A 42 6.41 -27.17 2.08
N ALA A 43 6.26 -27.16 0.74
CA ALA A 43 6.84 -26.12 -0.10
C ALA A 43 6.29 -24.73 0.26
N LEU A 44 4.97 -24.60 0.35
CA LEU A 44 4.32 -23.34 0.75
C LEU A 44 4.67 -22.95 2.18
N ALA A 45 4.66 -23.90 3.12
CA ALA A 45 5.02 -23.64 4.50
C ALA A 45 6.46 -23.12 4.61
N ARG A 46 7.40 -23.68 3.84
CA ARG A 46 8.78 -23.21 3.76
C ARG A 46 8.87 -21.80 3.18
N ALA A 47 8.13 -21.51 2.11
CA ALA A 47 8.07 -20.18 1.52
C ALA A 47 7.51 -19.13 2.51
N LEU A 48 6.43 -19.47 3.23
CA LEU A 48 5.78 -18.58 4.21
C LEU A 48 6.60 -18.40 5.49
N ARG A 49 7.29 -19.44 5.97
CA ARG A 49 8.24 -19.32 7.08
C ARG A 49 9.40 -18.37 6.73
N GLY A 50 9.73 -18.28 5.44
CA GLY A 50 10.77 -17.40 4.93
C GLY A 50 12.16 -17.78 5.41
N GLN A 51 13.14 -16.92 5.12
CA GLN A 51 14.50 -17.08 5.61
C GLN A 51 14.70 -16.33 6.93
N PRO A 52 15.64 -16.76 7.79
CA PRO A 52 16.05 -15.99 8.96
C PRO A 52 16.44 -14.57 8.55
N GLY A 53 15.77 -13.57 9.12
CA GLY A 53 16.08 -12.16 8.93
C GLY A 53 16.66 -11.54 10.19
N ARG A 54 16.96 -10.24 10.13
CA ARG A 54 17.42 -9.44 11.29
C ARG A 54 16.51 -9.58 12.52
N PHE A 55 15.21 -9.70 12.28
CA PHE A 55 14.20 -9.83 13.32
C PHE A 55 13.54 -11.21 13.21
N PRO A 56 13.65 -12.06 14.25
CA PRO A 56 12.98 -13.34 14.25
C PRO A 56 11.44 -13.16 14.25
N PRO A 57 10.68 -14.17 13.81
CA PRO A 57 9.23 -14.14 14.00
C PRO A 57 8.89 -13.99 15.48
N THR A 58 7.83 -13.23 15.75
CA THR A 58 7.29 -13.10 17.12
C THR A 58 6.82 -14.49 17.60
N ARG A 59 6.99 -14.81 18.89
CA ARG A 59 6.82 -16.19 19.43
C ARG A 59 5.52 -16.86 18.97
N GLY A 60 5.63 -18.07 18.41
CA GLY A 60 4.51 -18.92 17.97
C GLY A 60 4.70 -19.45 16.54
N ASN A 61 4.05 -20.57 16.20
CA ASN A 61 4.01 -21.05 14.81
C ASN A 61 2.76 -20.47 14.13
N ALA A 62 2.90 -19.34 13.44
CA ALA A 62 1.79 -18.70 12.72
C ALA A 62 1.42 -19.41 11.39
N VAL A 63 2.26 -20.33 10.92
CA VAL A 63 2.02 -21.14 9.71
C VAL A 63 1.60 -22.54 10.15
N LEU A 64 0.30 -22.80 10.11
CA LEU A 64 -0.29 -24.05 10.54
C LEU A 64 -0.45 -25.01 9.36
N GLU A 65 0.05 -26.23 9.52
CA GLU A 65 0.02 -27.24 8.47
C GLU A 65 -0.95 -28.35 8.85
N TYR A 66 -1.84 -28.71 7.93
CA TYR A 66 -2.85 -29.75 8.12
C TYR A 66 -2.78 -30.80 7.03
N ASP A 67 -2.71 -32.06 7.45
CA ASP A 67 -2.76 -33.21 6.55
C ASP A 67 -4.19 -33.52 6.11
N LEU A 68 -4.29 -34.16 4.94
CA LEU A 68 -5.50 -34.79 4.46
C LEU A 68 -5.56 -36.26 4.90
N PRO A 69 -6.75 -36.80 5.25
CA PRO A 69 -8.02 -36.10 5.36
C PRO A 69 -8.10 -35.21 6.61
N LEU A 70 -8.78 -34.06 6.50
CA LEU A 70 -8.99 -33.16 7.64
C LEU A 70 -9.75 -33.87 8.77
N ARG A 71 -9.22 -33.81 9.99
CA ARG A 71 -9.93 -34.33 11.17
C ARG A 71 -11.22 -33.55 11.43
N ARG A 72 -12.24 -34.21 11.98
CA ARG A 72 -13.60 -33.64 12.17
C ARG A 72 -13.71 -32.67 13.36
N ASP A 73 -12.71 -32.64 14.23
CA ASP A 73 -12.72 -32.01 15.55
C ASP A 73 -12.05 -30.62 15.61
N ARG A 74 -11.64 -30.03 14.48
CA ARG A 74 -10.90 -28.75 14.46
C ARG A 74 -11.53 -27.58 13.67
N PRO A 75 -12.84 -27.29 13.77
CA PRO A 75 -13.40 -26.11 13.10
C PRO A 75 -12.85 -24.79 13.67
N GLU A 76 -12.57 -24.74 14.98
CA GLU A 76 -12.12 -23.50 15.66
C GLU A 76 -10.76 -23.00 15.16
N ALA A 77 -9.86 -23.90 14.75
CA ALA A 77 -8.53 -23.51 14.28
C ALA A 77 -8.58 -22.78 12.93
N PHE A 78 -9.56 -23.11 12.07
CA PHE A 78 -9.74 -22.46 10.78
C PHE A 78 -10.45 -21.10 10.90
N GLN A 79 -11.31 -20.92 11.92
CA GLN A 79 -11.98 -19.65 12.19
C GLN A 79 -11.03 -18.55 12.67
N ARG A 80 -9.88 -18.93 13.26
CA ARG A 80 -8.86 -18.00 13.75
C ARG A 80 -7.80 -17.64 12.70
N ALA A 81 -7.78 -18.36 11.58
CA ALA A 81 -6.84 -18.07 10.51
C ALA A 81 -7.26 -16.80 9.76
N ALA A 82 -6.27 -16.02 9.31
CA ALA A 82 -6.47 -14.89 8.40
C ALA A 82 -6.70 -15.35 6.95
N LEU A 83 -6.21 -16.55 6.62
CA LEU A 83 -6.32 -17.18 5.31
C LEU A 83 -6.14 -18.70 5.43
N ILE A 84 -6.89 -19.44 4.62
CA ILE A 84 -6.72 -20.88 4.42
C ILE A 84 -6.25 -21.12 2.98
N ILE A 85 -5.19 -21.92 2.83
CA ILE A 85 -4.59 -22.24 1.54
C ILE A 85 -4.75 -23.74 1.29
N LEU A 86 -5.47 -24.09 0.23
CA LEU A 86 -5.58 -25.45 -0.30
C LEU A 86 -4.46 -25.69 -1.30
N ALA A 87 -3.44 -26.45 -0.91
CA ALA A 87 -2.22 -26.68 -1.66
C ALA A 87 -2.29 -27.97 -2.48
N LEU A 88 -2.01 -27.88 -3.78
CA LEU A 88 -2.01 -29.03 -4.68
C LEU A 88 -1.01 -28.86 -5.83
N HIS A 89 -0.62 -29.98 -6.45
CA HIS A 89 0.16 -29.96 -7.68
C HIS A 89 -0.77 -29.83 -8.90
N GLY A 90 -0.52 -28.88 -9.79
CA GLY A 90 -1.46 -28.53 -10.84
C GLY A 90 -1.57 -29.55 -11.98
N ASP A 91 -0.57 -30.43 -12.12
CA ASP A 91 -0.51 -31.45 -13.17
C ASP A 91 -1.10 -32.80 -12.74
N THR A 92 -1.51 -32.93 -11.48
CA THR A 92 -2.12 -34.15 -10.92
C THR A 92 -3.57 -33.88 -10.55
N ALA A 93 -4.48 -34.82 -10.86
CA ALA A 93 -5.88 -34.74 -10.45
C ALA A 93 -5.99 -34.42 -8.95
N ALA A 94 -6.94 -33.56 -8.58
CA ALA A 94 -7.14 -33.21 -7.17
C ALA A 94 -7.51 -34.46 -6.36
N PRO A 95 -6.87 -34.70 -5.20
CA PRO A 95 -7.25 -35.81 -4.34
C PRO A 95 -8.71 -35.66 -3.87
N PRO A 96 -9.52 -36.74 -3.82
CA PRO A 96 -10.89 -36.67 -3.31
C PRO A 96 -10.97 -36.13 -1.87
N GLU A 97 -9.93 -36.34 -1.06
CA GLU A 97 -9.82 -35.79 0.29
C GLU A 97 -9.72 -34.26 0.30
N LEU A 98 -9.11 -33.68 -0.74
CA LEU A 98 -8.97 -32.23 -0.90
C LEU A 98 -10.31 -31.60 -1.30
N GLU A 99 -11.06 -32.23 -2.21
CA GLU A 99 -12.43 -31.81 -2.56
C GLU A 99 -13.33 -31.80 -1.32
N ARG A 100 -13.32 -32.90 -0.53
CA ARG A 100 -14.05 -32.96 0.74
C ARG A 100 -13.58 -31.92 1.76
N ALA A 101 -12.32 -31.53 1.74
CA ALA A 101 -11.80 -30.46 2.58
C ALA A 101 -12.33 -29.10 2.10
N ALA A 102 -12.36 -28.84 0.79
CA ALA A 102 -12.92 -27.63 0.21
C ALA A 102 -14.41 -27.48 0.55
N ASP A 103 -15.21 -28.55 0.42
CA ASP A 103 -16.62 -28.56 0.80
C ASP A 103 -16.81 -28.15 2.27
N ARG A 104 -16.01 -28.73 3.17
CA ARG A 104 -16.10 -28.41 4.60
C ARG A 104 -15.66 -26.98 4.92
N LEU A 105 -14.63 -26.50 4.24
CA LEU A 105 -14.07 -25.17 4.46
C LEU A 105 -14.91 -24.06 3.81
N SER A 106 -15.74 -24.39 2.80
CA SER A 106 -16.72 -23.46 2.23
C SER A 106 -17.76 -22.96 3.24
N LEU A 107 -17.94 -23.69 4.36
CA LEU A 107 -18.82 -23.33 5.46
C LEU A 107 -18.16 -22.39 6.49
N VAL A 108 -16.85 -22.17 6.39
CA VAL A 108 -16.10 -21.27 7.27
C VAL A 108 -16.04 -19.89 6.63
N GLN A 109 -16.18 -18.82 7.42
CA GLN A 109 -16.13 -17.44 6.92
C GLN A 109 -14.72 -16.97 6.54
N THR A 110 -13.70 -17.76 6.87
CA THR A 110 -12.30 -17.43 6.61
C THR A 110 -12.01 -17.45 5.11
N PRO A 111 -11.34 -16.41 4.57
CA PRO A 111 -10.88 -16.42 3.19
C PRO A 111 -10.12 -17.71 2.87
N THR A 112 -10.52 -18.39 1.80
CA THR A 112 -9.91 -19.65 1.36
C THR A 112 -9.48 -19.54 -0.09
N VAL A 113 -8.26 -19.97 -0.40
CA VAL A 113 -7.67 -19.91 -1.73
C VAL A 113 -7.07 -21.26 -2.12
N VAL A 114 -7.15 -21.61 -3.40
CA VAL A 114 -6.50 -22.78 -3.97
C VAL A 114 -5.16 -22.39 -4.57
N ALA A 115 -4.07 -22.97 -4.06
CA ALA A 115 -2.72 -22.80 -4.57
C ALA A 115 -2.32 -24.01 -5.44
N SER A 116 -2.28 -23.79 -6.75
CA SER A 116 -1.87 -24.78 -7.74
C SER A 116 -0.41 -24.57 -8.12
N LEU A 117 0.43 -25.54 -7.80
CA LEU A 117 1.88 -25.48 -8.01
C LEU A 117 2.28 -26.12 -9.34
N GLY A 118 3.19 -25.48 -10.07
CA GLY A 118 3.80 -26.02 -11.29
C GLY A 118 2.95 -25.93 -12.56
N SER A 119 1.68 -25.57 -12.45
CA SER A 119 0.77 -25.45 -13.59
C SER A 119 0.05 -24.10 -13.61
N GLN A 120 -0.29 -23.62 -14.80
CA GLN A 120 -1.19 -22.46 -14.99
C GLN A 120 -2.65 -22.88 -15.23
N ARG A 121 -2.95 -24.17 -15.05
CA ARG A 121 -4.29 -24.73 -15.21
C ARG A 121 -4.70 -25.46 -13.95
N MET A 122 -6.00 -25.66 -13.79
CA MET A 122 -6.49 -26.57 -12.77
C MET A 122 -6.21 -28.03 -13.16
N PRO A 123 -6.03 -28.91 -12.18
CA PRO A 123 -6.10 -30.33 -12.39
C PRO A 123 -7.36 -30.75 -13.15
N PRO A 124 -7.26 -31.77 -14.01
CA PRO A 124 -8.44 -32.43 -14.56
C PRO A 124 -9.37 -32.90 -13.42
N GLY A 125 -10.66 -32.62 -13.51
CA GLY A 125 -11.68 -33.01 -12.52
C GLY A 125 -12.07 -31.93 -11.53
N ALA A 126 -11.16 -31.03 -11.15
CA ALA A 126 -11.38 -29.94 -10.17
C ALA A 126 -12.17 -28.73 -10.73
N SER A 127 -12.91 -28.93 -11.82
CA SER A 127 -13.61 -27.89 -12.60
C SER A 127 -15.05 -28.26 -12.95
N GLY A 128 -15.60 -29.32 -12.33
CA GLY A 128 -17.00 -29.71 -12.55
C GLY A 128 -17.97 -28.68 -11.97
N ASP A 129 -19.06 -28.40 -12.70
CA ASP A 129 -20.16 -27.56 -12.23
C ASP A 129 -20.78 -28.20 -10.97
N GLY A 130 -20.38 -27.71 -9.79
CA GLY A 130 -20.89 -28.16 -8.48
C GLY A 130 -19.83 -28.51 -7.42
N ASP A 131 -18.54 -28.53 -7.77
CA ASP A 131 -17.46 -28.79 -6.82
C ASP A 131 -17.04 -27.49 -6.10
N ALA A 132 -17.07 -27.47 -4.76
CA ALA A 132 -16.67 -26.32 -3.96
C ALA A 132 -15.23 -25.88 -4.27
N LEU A 133 -14.34 -26.81 -4.61
CA LEU A 133 -12.97 -26.52 -5.00
C LEU A 133 -12.89 -25.63 -6.26
N GLY A 134 -13.80 -25.82 -7.21
CA GLY A 134 -13.88 -25.06 -8.45
C GLY A 134 -14.33 -23.60 -8.27
N LEU A 135 -15.10 -23.32 -7.21
CA LEU A 135 -15.64 -21.99 -6.90
C LEU A 135 -14.67 -21.10 -6.11
N LEU A 136 -13.64 -21.69 -5.50
CA LEU A 136 -12.69 -20.95 -4.69
C LEU A 136 -11.75 -20.08 -5.55
N PRO A 137 -11.32 -18.91 -5.04
CA PRO A 137 -10.24 -18.13 -5.64
C PRO A 137 -8.99 -18.98 -5.84
N ARG A 138 -8.23 -18.68 -6.91
CA ARG A 138 -7.10 -19.51 -7.36
C ARG A 138 -5.84 -18.70 -7.54
N ILE A 139 -4.73 -19.24 -7.06
CA ILE A 139 -3.38 -18.74 -7.34
C ILE A 139 -2.57 -19.84 -8.01
N PHE A 140 -1.92 -19.48 -9.11
CA PHE A 140 -1.00 -20.35 -9.82
C PHE A 140 0.41 -19.98 -9.40
N LEU A 141 1.18 -20.96 -8.95
CA LEU A 141 2.55 -20.76 -8.50
C LEU A 141 3.49 -21.59 -9.37
N PRO A 142 4.72 -21.11 -9.62
CA PRO A 142 5.71 -21.92 -10.29
C PRO A 142 6.07 -23.15 -9.43
N LEU A 143 6.91 -24.02 -9.96
CA LEU A 143 7.38 -25.18 -9.23
C LEU A 143 8.20 -24.76 -7.99
N PRO A 144 8.13 -25.49 -6.85
CA PRO A 144 8.87 -25.15 -5.62
C PRO A 144 10.38 -24.96 -5.77
N GLU A 145 10.97 -25.59 -6.78
CA GLU A 145 12.40 -25.56 -7.06
C GLU A 145 12.84 -24.28 -7.78
N THR A 146 11.90 -23.48 -8.30
CA THR A 146 12.25 -22.24 -9.01
C THR A 146 12.60 -21.12 -8.02
N PRO A 147 13.57 -20.25 -8.35
CA PRO A 147 13.97 -19.16 -7.46
C PRO A 147 12.84 -18.13 -7.23
N GLU A 148 11.87 -18.04 -8.14
CA GLU A 148 10.73 -17.13 -8.05
C GLU A 148 9.59 -17.65 -7.16
N PHE A 149 9.60 -18.93 -6.77
CA PHE A 149 8.49 -19.56 -6.06
C PHE A 149 8.09 -18.80 -4.79
N ALA A 150 9.06 -18.47 -3.93
CA ALA A 150 8.78 -17.82 -2.67
C ALA A 150 8.26 -16.38 -2.85
N SER A 151 8.80 -15.62 -3.81
CA SER A 151 8.38 -14.23 -4.05
C SER A 151 7.01 -14.16 -4.72
N GLU A 152 6.71 -15.06 -5.65
CA GLU A 152 5.38 -15.18 -6.26
C GLU A 152 4.33 -15.65 -5.27
N ALA A 153 4.65 -16.66 -4.45
CA ALA A 153 3.77 -17.14 -3.39
C ALA A 153 3.42 -16.01 -2.43
N ALA A 154 4.42 -15.28 -1.92
CA ALA A 154 4.19 -14.15 -1.03
C ALA A 154 3.29 -13.08 -1.66
N THR A 155 3.56 -12.71 -2.91
CA THR A 155 2.80 -11.67 -3.63
C THR A 155 1.33 -12.08 -3.80
N LYS A 156 1.09 -13.27 -4.34
CA LYS A 156 -0.26 -13.78 -4.63
C LYS A 156 -1.04 -14.09 -3.35
N ILE A 157 -0.38 -14.60 -2.30
CA ILE A 157 -1.04 -14.92 -1.02
C ILE A 157 -1.49 -13.64 -0.30
N VAL A 158 -0.68 -12.58 -0.28
CA VAL A 158 -1.04 -11.31 0.39
C VAL A 158 -2.30 -10.68 -0.21
N GLU A 159 -2.53 -10.84 -1.51
CA GLU A 159 -3.73 -10.31 -2.19
C GLU A 159 -5.03 -10.92 -1.63
N HIS A 160 -4.97 -12.14 -1.09
CA HIS A 160 -6.11 -12.84 -0.49
C HIS A 160 -6.23 -12.66 1.02
N ILE A 161 -5.25 -12.03 1.67
CA ILE A 161 -5.34 -11.64 3.09
C ILE A 161 -6.12 -10.31 3.20
N PRO A 162 -7.12 -10.20 4.10
CA PRO A 162 -7.82 -8.95 4.37
C PRO A 162 -6.84 -7.81 4.66
N GLU A 163 -7.10 -6.62 4.12
CA GLU A 163 -6.15 -5.49 4.14
C GLU A 163 -5.69 -5.14 5.56
N GLU A 164 -6.64 -5.12 6.49
CA GLU A 164 -6.46 -4.85 7.92
C GLU A 164 -5.61 -5.90 8.65
N LEU A 165 -5.45 -7.10 8.08
CA LEU A 165 -4.63 -8.18 8.65
C LEU A 165 -3.24 -8.28 8.01
N ARG A 166 -2.98 -7.58 6.89
CA ARG A 166 -1.71 -7.72 6.14
C ARG A 166 -0.49 -7.32 6.95
N LEU A 167 -0.60 -6.28 7.77
CA LEU A 167 0.52 -5.82 8.61
C LEU A 167 0.86 -6.86 9.69
N ALA A 168 -0.16 -7.40 10.37
CA ALA A 168 0.02 -8.52 11.29
C ALA A 168 0.60 -9.75 10.57
N ALA A 169 0.12 -10.04 9.35
CA ALA A 169 0.58 -11.16 8.50
C ALA A 169 2.07 -11.09 8.25
N ALA A 170 2.58 -9.94 7.81
CA ALA A 170 4.01 -9.75 7.64
C ALA A 170 4.80 -9.91 8.95
N ARG A 171 4.26 -9.41 10.07
CA ARG A 171 4.94 -9.45 11.37
C ARG A 171 5.24 -10.88 11.81
N VAL A 172 4.24 -11.78 11.74
CA VAL A 172 4.36 -13.15 12.25
C VAL A 172 4.67 -14.21 11.18
N VAL A 173 4.47 -13.91 9.89
CA VAL A 173 4.79 -14.79 8.76
C VAL A 173 5.90 -14.16 7.90
N PRO A 174 7.19 -14.46 8.16
CA PRO A 174 8.30 -13.73 7.55
C PRO A 174 8.36 -13.77 6.03
N GLY A 175 7.87 -14.85 5.41
CA GLY A 175 7.79 -15.00 3.95
C GLY A 175 6.90 -13.95 3.29
N LEU A 176 5.95 -13.36 4.01
CA LEU A 176 5.05 -12.32 3.49
C LEU A 176 5.65 -10.90 3.56
N ARG A 177 6.71 -10.70 4.36
CA ARG A 177 7.31 -9.38 4.60
C ARG A 177 7.68 -8.62 3.32
N PRO A 178 8.35 -9.23 2.32
CA PRO A 178 8.73 -8.51 1.11
C PRO A 178 7.51 -7.99 0.31
N ALA A 179 6.46 -8.80 0.21
CA ALA A 179 5.25 -8.45 -0.52
C ALA A 179 4.47 -7.32 0.19
N VAL A 180 4.23 -7.45 1.50
CA VAL A 180 3.55 -6.42 2.29
C VAL A 180 4.35 -5.12 2.35
N ALA A 181 5.68 -5.20 2.52
CA ALA A 181 6.53 -4.02 2.50
C ALA A 181 6.48 -3.30 1.15
N SER A 182 6.51 -4.04 0.04
CA SER A 182 6.40 -3.45 -1.30
C SER A 182 5.05 -2.75 -1.51
N ALA A 183 3.95 -3.32 -1.01
CA ALA A 183 2.64 -2.68 -1.02
C ALA A 183 2.65 -1.38 -0.22
N ILE A 184 3.09 -1.40 1.05
CA ILE A 184 3.19 -0.22 1.93
C ILE A 184 3.98 0.92 1.26
N ILE A 185 5.11 0.59 0.64
CA ILE A 185 5.98 1.57 -0.04
C ILE A 185 5.28 2.13 -1.28
N GLY A 186 4.69 1.27 -2.09
CA GLY A 186 3.96 1.64 -3.31
C GLY A 186 2.77 2.56 -3.02
N ASP A 187 1.97 2.22 -2.02
CA ASP A 187 0.78 2.97 -1.62
C ASP A 187 1.14 4.32 -1.01
N THR A 188 2.16 4.36 -0.16
CA THR A 188 2.64 5.63 0.40
C THR A 188 3.21 6.53 -0.70
N ALA A 189 3.99 5.98 -1.64
CA ALA A 189 4.53 6.73 -2.76
C ALA A 189 3.41 7.29 -3.66
N LEU A 190 2.38 6.50 -3.94
CA LEU A 190 1.22 6.91 -4.73
C LEU A 190 0.37 7.97 -4.01
N SER A 191 0.17 7.82 -2.70
CA SER A 191 -0.54 8.79 -1.87
C SER A 191 0.17 10.14 -1.84
N ASN A 192 1.49 10.16 -1.64
CA ASN A 192 2.30 11.38 -1.66
C ASN A 192 2.33 12.03 -3.04
N ALA A 193 2.37 11.24 -4.11
CA ALA A 193 2.24 11.73 -5.48
C ALA A 193 0.88 12.40 -5.72
N THR A 194 -0.20 11.76 -5.28
CA THR A 194 -1.57 12.29 -5.37
C THR A 194 -1.74 13.57 -4.54
N PHE A 195 -1.15 13.62 -3.35
CA PHE A 195 -1.09 14.84 -2.55
C PHE A 195 -0.37 15.96 -3.32
N ALA A 196 0.83 15.70 -3.85
CA ALA A 196 1.58 16.69 -4.64
C ALA A 196 0.84 17.16 -5.91
N LEU A 197 0.00 16.31 -6.48
CA LEU A 197 -0.88 16.61 -7.63
C LEU A 197 -2.03 17.55 -7.24
N THR A 198 -2.57 17.39 -6.03
CA THR A 198 -3.72 18.16 -5.53
C THR A 198 -3.29 19.45 -4.83
N SER A 199 -2.12 19.48 -4.19
CA SER A 199 -1.57 20.62 -3.44
C SER A 199 -0.94 21.72 -4.30
N GLY A 200 -1.53 22.03 -5.46
CA GLY A 200 -1.13 23.17 -6.31
C GLY A 200 -1.52 24.54 -5.73
N ILE A 201 -1.29 24.77 -4.43
CA ILE A 201 -1.69 25.99 -3.72
C ILE A 201 -0.62 27.08 -3.92
N PRO A 202 -1.00 28.34 -4.26
CA PRO A 202 -0.10 29.50 -4.29
C PRO A 202 0.67 29.65 -2.97
N GLU A 203 1.86 30.24 -2.97
CA GLU A 203 2.85 30.27 -1.86
C GLU A 203 2.36 30.67 -0.45
N MET A 204 1.13 31.16 -0.26
CA MET A 204 0.57 31.56 1.03
C MET A 204 -0.89 31.14 1.25
N ILE A 205 -1.24 30.72 2.48
CA ILE A 205 -2.62 30.76 2.99
C ILE A 205 -2.83 32.11 3.69
N PRO A 206 -3.60 33.06 3.12
CA PRO A 206 -3.77 34.41 3.68
C PRO A 206 -4.39 34.41 5.09
N LEU A 207 -5.20 33.39 5.40
CA LEU A 207 -5.96 33.32 6.65
C LEU A 207 -5.14 32.84 7.85
N LEU A 208 -4.01 32.14 7.62
CA LEU A 208 -3.23 31.49 8.69
C LEU A 208 -1.80 32.03 8.84
N ASN A 209 -1.32 32.85 7.90
CA ASN A 209 0.03 33.44 7.94
C ASN A 209 1.18 32.42 8.17
N ILE A 210 0.97 31.18 7.70
CA ILE A 210 1.96 30.10 7.69
C ILE A 210 2.48 29.97 6.25
N PRO A 211 3.81 29.96 6.02
CA PRO A 211 4.36 29.60 4.72
C PRO A 211 3.92 28.17 4.36
N LEU A 212 3.24 27.99 3.22
CA LEU A 212 2.71 26.67 2.80
C LEU A 212 3.80 25.59 2.68
N ASN A 213 5.04 26.02 2.47
CA ASN A 213 6.26 25.21 2.49
C ASN A 213 6.41 24.34 3.75
N ALA A 214 5.82 24.76 4.88
CA ALA A 214 5.88 24.02 6.14
C ALA A 214 4.79 22.95 6.26
N ALA A 215 3.59 23.16 5.70
CA ALA A 215 2.49 22.20 5.80
C ALA A 215 2.72 20.96 4.91
N ASP A 216 3.19 21.17 3.68
CA ASP A 216 3.56 20.09 2.75
C ASP A 216 4.72 19.25 3.31
N MET A 217 5.70 19.89 3.95
CA MET A 217 6.78 19.18 4.65
C MET A 217 6.24 18.34 5.81
N VAL A 218 5.35 18.88 6.65
CA VAL A 218 4.81 18.16 7.81
C VAL A 218 3.97 16.95 7.40
N VAL A 219 3.14 17.06 6.36
CA VAL A 219 2.30 15.96 5.86
C VAL A 219 3.14 14.88 5.17
N LEU A 220 4.03 15.26 4.25
CA LEU A 220 4.86 14.30 3.52
C LEU A 220 5.80 13.55 4.47
N THR A 221 6.45 14.27 5.39
CA THR A 221 7.34 13.67 6.40
C THR A 221 6.55 12.79 7.39
N LYS A 222 5.29 13.12 7.71
CA LYS A 222 4.43 12.23 8.51
C LYS A 222 4.19 10.91 7.76
N ASN A 223 3.78 10.97 6.49
CA ASN A 223 3.49 9.77 5.71
C ASN A 223 4.71 8.85 5.57
N GLN A 224 5.90 9.40 5.33
CA GLN A 224 7.12 8.58 5.32
C GLN A 224 7.50 8.04 6.69
N ALA A 225 7.34 8.81 7.76
CA ALA A 225 7.63 8.32 9.10
C ALA A 225 6.69 7.17 9.50
N LEU A 226 5.40 7.28 9.16
CA LEU A 226 4.43 6.20 9.38
C LEU A 226 4.69 4.99 8.47
N MET A 227 5.07 5.20 7.21
CA MET A 227 5.49 4.12 6.31
C MET A 227 6.68 3.36 6.90
N VAL A 228 7.73 4.06 7.33
CA VAL A 228 8.92 3.45 7.93
C VAL A 228 8.58 2.74 9.23
N TYR A 229 7.64 3.27 10.02
CA TYR A 229 7.16 2.60 11.23
C TYR A 229 6.36 1.32 10.93
N ARG A 230 5.47 1.35 9.93
CA ARG A 230 4.78 0.15 9.44
C ARG A 230 5.77 -0.91 8.95
N LEU A 231 6.80 -0.51 8.21
CA LEU A 231 7.89 -1.40 7.82
C LEU A 231 8.59 -1.99 9.04
N ALA A 232 8.94 -1.19 10.04
CA ALA A 232 9.55 -1.69 11.28
C ALA A 232 8.68 -2.80 11.92
N LEU A 233 7.39 -2.54 12.06
CA LEU A 233 6.45 -3.48 12.66
C LEU A 233 6.24 -4.74 11.83
N ALA A 234 6.11 -4.61 10.50
CA ALA A 234 6.02 -5.73 9.56
C ALA A 234 7.23 -6.66 9.67
N PHE A 235 8.42 -6.11 9.94
CA PHE A 235 9.62 -6.92 10.14
C PHE A 235 9.75 -7.51 11.55
N GLY A 236 8.90 -7.12 12.51
CA GLY A 236 8.97 -7.63 13.89
C GLY A 236 9.78 -6.75 14.84
N ALA A 237 10.11 -5.51 14.44
CA ALA A 237 10.78 -4.56 15.33
C ALA A 237 9.86 -4.13 16.49
N SER A 238 10.44 -3.48 17.50
CA SER A 238 9.70 -3.02 18.68
C SER A 238 8.67 -1.95 18.30
N GLY A 239 7.54 -1.95 19.01
CA GLY A 239 6.48 -0.96 18.81
C GLY A 239 6.81 0.46 19.25
N ASP A 240 8.01 0.73 19.80
CA ASP A 240 8.41 2.08 20.19
C ASP A 240 8.81 2.92 18.97
N PHE A 241 7.89 3.77 18.53
CA PHE A 241 8.10 4.69 17.42
C PHE A 241 9.35 5.56 17.56
N GLN A 242 9.63 6.11 18.75
CA GLN A 242 10.75 7.03 18.93
C GLN A 242 12.08 6.29 18.90
N ALA A 243 12.14 5.07 19.43
CA ALA A 243 13.30 4.21 19.27
C ALA A 243 13.53 3.86 17.79
N GLN A 244 12.48 3.42 17.08
CA GLN A 244 12.58 3.07 15.66
C GLN A 244 13.06 4.25 14.80
N MET A 245 12.50 5.46 15.01
CA MET A 245 12.96 6.64 14.28
C MET A 245 14.42 6.99 14.60
N ARG A 246 14.86 6.89 15.86
CA ARG A 246 16.27 7.15 16.21
C ARG A 246 17.24 6.18 15.52
N GLU A 247 16.83 4.93 15.33
CA GLU A 247 17.64 3.90 14.68
C GLU A 247 17.71 4.06 13.15
N ILE A 248 16.59 4.34 12.49
CA ILE A 248 16.51 4.38 11.03
C ILE A 248 16.94 5.73 10.43
N MET A 249 16.80 6.84 11.17
CA MET A 249 17.08 8.19 10.65
C MET A 249 18.52 8.38 10.12
N PRO A 250 19.58 7.86 10.78
CA PRO A 250 20.93 7.90 10.23
C PRO A 250 21.08 7.11 8.91
N VAL A 251 20.40 5.97 8.80
CA VAL A 251 20.43 5.08 7.61
C VAL A 251 19.82 5.73 6.39
N LEU A 252 18.76 6.51 6.59
CA LEU A 252 18.14 7.32 5.54
C LEU A 252 18.96 8.60 5.19
N GLY A 253 20.14 8.77 5.79
CA GLY A 253 21.07 9.86 5.50
C GLY A 253 20.86 11.13 6.34
N GLY A 254 20.14 11.04 7.46
CA GLY A 254 19.71 12.19 8.26
C GLY A 254 18.81 13.13 7.45
N GLY A 255 18.15 14.10 8.08
CA GLY A 255 17.25 15.05 7.40
C GLY A 255 17.87 15.91 6.27
N PHE A 256 19.13 15.68 5.86
CA PHE A 256 19.80 16.36 4.76
C PHE A 256 19.47 15.79 3.37
N ALA A 257 19.26 14.48 3.20
CA ALA A 257 18.81 13.89 1.92
C ALA A 257 17.38 14.35 1.58
N TRP A 258 16.51 14.39 2.60
CA TRP A 258 15.12 14.87 2.50
C TRP A 258 15.02 16.31 2.00
N ARG A 259 15.93 17.17 2.45
CA ARG A 259 15.99 18.59 2.06
C ARG A 259 16.41 18.78 0.60
N GLN A 260 17.19 17.87 0.02
CA GLN A 260 17.55 17.96 -1.40
C GLN A 260 16.39 17.56 -2.31
N VAL A 261 15.68 16.48 -1.98
CA VAL A 261 14.45 16.10 -2.69
C VAL A 261 13.40 17.21 -2.57
N ALA A 262 13.21 17.79 -1.38
CA ALA A 262 12.31 18.93 -1.18
C ALA A 262 12.75 20.18 -1.96
N ARG A 263 14.06 20.49 -2.02
CA ARG A 263 14.57 21.60 -2.86
C ARG A 263 14.37 21.35 -4.35
N GLN A 264 14.46 20.11 -4.83
CA GLN A 264 14.12 19.77 -6.22
C GLN A 264 12.62 19.92 -6.51
N LEU A 265 11.76 19.65 -5.53
CA LEU A 265 10.33 19.93 -5.63
C LEU A 265 10.03 21.44 -5.69
N ILE A 266 10.84 22.28 -5.04
CA ILE A 266 10.70 23.75 -4.97
C ILE A 266 11.35 24.44 -6.19
N GLY A 267 12.46 23.92 -6.71
CA GLY A 267 13.21 24.48 -7.84
C GLY A 267 12.61 24.19 -9.22
N LEU A 268 11.45 23.55 -9.28
CA LEU A 268 10.67 23.41 -10.51
C LEU A 268 10.09 24.78 -10.90
N VAL A 269 10.83 25.47 -11.75
CA VAL A 269 10.54 26.79 -12.34
C VAL A 269 9.06 26.92 -12.73
N PRO A 270 8.39 28.06 -12.45
CA PRO A 270 7.04 28.35 -12.94
C PRO A 270 6.97 28.07 -14.45
N GLY A 271 6.21 27.05 -14.85
CA GLY A 271 6.08 26.61 -16.25
C GLY A 271 6.57 25.19 -16.58
N PHE A 272 7.31 24.50 -15.69
CA PHE A 272 7.80 23.11 -15.96
C PHE A 272 6.77 21.99 -15.74
N GLY A 273 5.52 22.34 -15.47
CA GLY A 273 4.39 21.42 -15.43
C GLY A 273 4.23 20.65 -14.11
N LEU A 274 3.03 20.15 -13.89
CA LEU A 274 2.64 19.39 -12.69
C LEU A 274 3.28 17.97 -12.66
N VAL A 275 3.73 17.48 -13.81
CA VAL A 275 4.25 16.11 -14.00
C VAL A 275 5.57 15.87 -13.25
N PRO A 276 6.64 16.69 -13.39
CA PRO A 276 7.88 16.45 -12.67
C PRO A 276 7.73 16.52 -11.14
N LYS A 277 6.87 17.40 -10.62
CA LYS A 277 6.62 17.52 -9.17
C LYS A 277 6.06 16.23 -8.59
N VAL A 278 5.04 15.67 -9.24
CA VAL A 278 4.38 14.43 -8.81
C VAL A 278 5.32 13.23 -8.95
N ALA A 279 6.08 13.16 -10.05
CA ALA A 279 7.07 12.10 -10.27
C ALA A 279 8.18 12.11 -9.20
N VAL A 280 8.71 13.29 -8.82
CA VAL A 280 9.73 13.43 -7.77
C VAL A 280 9.17 13.03 -6.40
N ALA A 281 7.92 13.41 -6.08
CA ALA A 281 7.27 13.02 -4.82
C ALA A 281 7.11 11.50 -4.69
N TYR A 282 6.71 10.84 -5.79
CA TYR A 282 6.65 9.38 -5.89
C TYR A 282 8.05 8.76 -5.69
N ALA A 283 9.01 9.18 -6.51
CA ALA A 283 10.35 8.59 -6.55
C ALA A 283 11.11 8.75 -5.23
N GLY A 284 11.03 9.92 -4.59
CA GLY A 284 11.68 10.15 -3.30
C GLY A 284 11.10 9.28 -2.19
N THR A 285 9.77 9.11 -2.16
CA THR A 285 9.10 8.25 -1.18
C THR A 285 9.45 6.78 -1.41
N TYR A 286 9.38 6.32 -2.66
CA TYR A 286 9.73 4.95 -3.04
C TYR A 286 11.17 4.63 -2.68
N ALA A 287 12.13 5.50 -3.02
CA ALA A 287 13.53 5.28 -2.72
C ALA A 287 13.84 5.21 -1.22
N THR A 288 13.15 6.05 -0.44
CA THR A 288 13.24 6.02 1.03
C THR A 288 12.69 4.71 1.59
N GLY A 289 11.53 4.27 1.10
CA GLY A 289 10.92 3.00 1.49
C GLY A 289 11.83 1.81 1.20
N GLN A 290 12.44 1.78 0.01
CA GLN A 290 13.37 0.71 -0.38
C GLN A 290 14.64 0.69 0.48
N ALA A 291 15.17 1.86 0.87
CA ALA A 291 16.29 1.94 1.81
C ALA A 291 15.91 1.40 3.20
N ALA A 292 14.71 1.76 3.70
CA ALA A 292 14.21 1.24 4.97
C ALA A 292 13.96 -0.28 4.92
N LEU A 293 13.38 -0.77 3.82
CA LEU A 293 13.18 -2.20 3.58
C LEU A 293 14.50 -2.99 3.63
N LEU A 294 15.55 -2.51 2.96
CA LEU A 294 16.86 -3.16 3.00
C LEU A 294 17.43 -3.20 4.43
N TRP A 295 17.30 -2.10 5.18
CA TRP A 295 17.75 -2.01 6.55
C TRP A 295 17.01 -2.96 7.50
N TYR A 296 15.68 -3.03 7.41
CA TYR A 296 14.89 -3.91 8.29
C TYR A 296 15.02 -5.39 7.91
N SER A 297 15.21 -5.69 6.62
CA SER A 297 15.39 -7.07 6.16
C SER A 297 16.78 -7.62 6.50
N ARG A 298 17.84 -6.86 6.22
CA ARG A 298 19.24 -7.35 6.25
C ARG A 298 20.18 -6.58 7.17
N GLY A 299 19.76 -5.43 7.70
CA GLY A 299 20.67 -4.52 8.41
C GLY A 299 21.66 -3.80 7.50
N GLU A 300 21.43 -3.84 6.20
CA GLU A 300 22.29 -3.22 5.20
C GLU A 300 21.80 -1.82 4.84
N THR A 301 22.73 -0.97 4.38
CA THR A 301 22.42 0.36 3.86
C THR A 301 22.68 0.40 2.36
N LEU A 302 21.80 1.03 1.58
CA LEU A 302 22.03 1.23 0.15
C LEU A 302 23.24 2.14 -0.08
N SER A 303 24.12 1.75 -1.01
CA SER A 303 25.16 2.66 -1.50
C SER A 303 24.52 3.86 -2.22
N ARG A 304 25.21 5.01 -2.26
CA ARG A 304 24.72 6.20 -2.97
C ARG A 304 24.41 5.92 -4.44
N SER A 305 25.23 5.09 -5.10
CA SER A 305 25.02 4.70 -6.50
C SER A 305 23.77 3.82 -6.66
N ALA A 306 23.56 2.84 -5.78
CA ALA A 306 22.35 2.01 -5.81
C ALA A 306 21.08 2.82 -5.54
N LEU A 307 21.14 3.75 -4.57
CA LEU A 307 20.03 4.66 -4.27
C LEU A 307 19.70 5.56 -5.46
N ASN A 308 20.71 6.12 -6.13
CA ASN A 308 20.50 6.94 -7.33
C ASN A 308 19.90 6.14 -8.48
N LYS A 309 20.36 4.90 -8.72
CA LYS A 309 19.77 4.02 -9.74
C LYS A 309 18.30 3.75 -9.45
N LEU A 310 17.99 3.42 -8.20
CA LEU A 310 16.63 3.13 -7.75
C LEU A 310 15.73 4.37 -7.84
N TYR A 311 16.25 5.55 -7.49
CA TYR A 311 15.53 6.82 -7.66
C TYR A 311 15.23 7.11 -9.12
N THR A 312 16.19 6.92 -10.04
CA THR A 312 15.97 7.13 -11.49
C THR A 312 14.92 6.17 -12.05
N GLN A 313 14.96 4.90 -11.65
CA GLN A 313 13.92 3.92 -12.01
C GLN A 313 12.55 4.33 -11.46
N ALA A 314 12.50 4.76 -10.20
CA ALA A 314 11.28 5.21 -9.56
C ALA A 314 10.74 6.51 -10.15
N LEU A 315 11.58 7.40 -10.67
CA LEU A 315 11.18 8.59 -11.42
C LEU A 315 10.45 8.21 -12.71
N GLU A 316 10.94 7.22 -13.43
CA GLU A 316 10.30 6.76 -14.66
C GLU A 316 8.93 6.14 -14.40
N ILE A 317 8.85 5.23 -13.41
CA ILE A 317 7.57 4.69 -12.93
C ILE A 317 6.65 5.82 -12.45
N GLY A 318 7.21 6.79 -11.72
CA GLY A 318 6.50 7.96 -11.21
C GLY A 318 5.91 8.80 -12.34
N ARG A 319 6.63 9.04 -13.44
CA ARG A 319 6.12 9.75 -14.63
C ARG A 319 4.96 9.01 -15.28
N GLN A 320 5.08 7.70 -15.46
CA GLN A 320 4.02 6.87 -16.03
C GLN A 320 2.75 6.89 -15.17
N ARG A 321 2.90 6.68 -13.85
CA ARG A 321 1.78 6.77 -12.90
C ARG A 321 1.17 8.17 -12.84
N THR A 322 1.99 9.22 -12.92
CA THR A 322 1.53 10.61 -12.97
C THR A 322 0.70 10.90 -14.21
N ALA A 323 1.14 10.43 -15.38
CA ALA A 323 0.38 10.57 -16.61
C ALA A 323 -1.00 9.89 -16.50
N ALA A 324 -1.06 8.70 -15.90
CA ALA A 324 -2.32 8.01 -15.62
C ALA A 324 -3.22 8.77 -14.64
N LEU A 325 -2.67 9.31 -13.55
CA LEU A 325 -3.43 10.13 -12.58
C LEU A 325 -4.00 11.41 -13.21
N LEU A 326 -3.22 12.09 -14.06
CA LEU A 326 -3.66 13.27 -14.78
C LEU A 326 -4.74 12.95 -15.82
N ALA A 327 -4.60 11.83 -16.53
CA ALA A 327 -5.61 11.37 -17.48
C ALA A 327 -6.95 11.10 -16.79
N ARG A 328 -6.93 10.38 -15.65
CA ARG A 328 -8.13 10.13 -14.82
C ARG A 328 -8.79 11.44 -14.37
N ARG A 329 -8.01 12.39 -13.84
CA ARG A 329 -8.55 13.70 -13.41
C ARG A 329 -9.14 14.52 -14.56
N LYS A 330 -8.56 14.45 -15.76
CA LYS A 330 -9.10 15.11 -16.95
C LYS A 330 -10.45 14.49 -17.35
N GLN A 331 -10.56 13.17 -17.26
CA GLN A 331 -11.79 12.45 -17.53
C GLN A 331 -12.87 12.76 -16.49
N GLU A 332 -12.56 12.70 -15.20
CA GLU A 332 -13.47 13.08 -14.11
C GLU A 332 -13.99 14.53 -14.26
N ARG A 333 -13.12 15.47 -14.66
CA ARG A 333 -13.54 16.85 -14.95
C ARG A 333 -14.48 16.93 -16.16
N ALA A 334 -14.17 16.19 -17.23
CA ALA A 334 -15.02 16.16 -18.42
C ALA A 334 -16.40 15.56 -18.10
N ASP A 335 -16.44 14.50 -17.29
CA ASP A 335 -17.67 13.86 -16.83
C ASP A 335 -18.48 14.80 -15.92
N ALA A 336 -17.82 15.52 -15.01
CA ALA A 336 -18.46 16.53 -14.15
C ALA A 336 -19.01 17.73 -14.93
N ASP A 337 -18.29 18.19 -15.96
CA ASP A 337 -18.73 19.26 -16.86
C ASP A 337 -19.89 18.81 -17.75
N ALA A 338 -19.92 17.53 -18.15
CA ALA A 338 -21.02 16.93 -18.92
C ALA A 338 -22.27 16.66 -18.07
N ALA A 339 -22.11 16.36 -16.78
CA ALA A 339 -23.20 16.13 -15.83
C ALA A 339 -23.89 17.43 -15.33
N GLN A 340 -23.30 18.61 -15.56
CA GLN A 340 -23.94 19.89 -15.25
C GLN A 340 -25.10 20.18 -16.24
N PRO A 341 -26.34 20.40 -15.77
CA PRO A 341 -27.46 20.65 -16.67
C PRO A 341 -27.26 21.95 -17.47
N ARG A 342 -27.39 21.83 -18.81
CA ARG A 342 -27.25 22.90 -19.83
C ARG A 342 -28.07 24.18 -19.58
N ALA A 343 -28.97 24.21 -18.59
CA ALA A 343 -29.84 25.35 -18.29
C ALA A 343 -29.13 26.55 -17.63
N ALA A 344 -27.96 26.37 -17.00
CA ALA A 344 -27.26 27.47 -16.31
C ALA A 344 -26.43 28.36 -17.25
N ARG A 345 -26.06 27.88 -18.44
CA ARG A 345 -25.10 28.57 -19.34
C ARG A 345 -25.73 29.65 -20.24
N ARG A 346 -27.06 29.82 -20.21
CA ARG A 346 -27.80 30.81 -21.03
C ARG A 346 -28.44 31.99 -20.28
N ARG A 347 -28.34 32.08 -18.94
CA ARG A 347 -29.01 33.15 -18.17
C ARG A 347 -28.11 34.30 -17.69
N GLY A 348 -26.82 34.32 -18.03
CA GLY A 348 -25.86 35.31 -17.49
C GLY A 348 -25.62 36.59 -18.30
N LEU A 349 -26.01 36.69 -19.58
CA LEU A 349 -25.52 37.78 -20.46
C LEU A 349 -26.57 38.76 -20.99
N ARG A 350 -27.80 38.79 -20.46
CA ARG A 350 -28.83 39.76 -20.89
C ARG A 350 -29.35 40.71 -19.81
N ARG A 351 -28.75 40.75 -18.62
CA ARG A 351 -29.28 41.58 -17.51
C ARG A 351 -28.51 42.86 -17.20
N PHE A 352 -27.51 43.22 -18.00
CA PHE A 352 -26.79 44.50 -17.85
C PHE A 352 -26.62 45.19 -19.21
N LEU A 353 -27.73 45.62 -19.79
CA LEU A 353 -27.71 46.79 -20.68
C LEU A 353 -28.37 47.93 -19.89
N PRO A 354 -27.63 48.98 -19.49
CA PRO A 354 -28.23 50.15 -18.88
C PRO A 354 -29.11 50.85 -19.91
N GLY A 355 -30.38 51.07 -19.56
CA GLY A 355 -31.32 51.84 -20.36
C GLY A 355 -30.80 53.25 -20.60
N ARG A 356 -30.91 53.72 -21.84
CA ARG A 356 -30.65 55.11 -22.22
C ARG A 356 -31.45 56.03 -21.30
N ARG A 357 -30.76 56.85 -20.51
CA ARG A 357 -31.37 58.02 -19.85
C ARG A 357 -31.48 59.11 -20.91
N GLU A 358 -32.71 59.55 -21.19
CA GLU A 358 -32.96 60.80 -21.92
C GLU A 358 -32.43 61.98 -21.10
N ALA A 359 -31.74 62.90 -21.78
CA ALA A 359 -31.21 64.12 -21.19
C ALA A 359 -32.33 65.18 -21.08
N PRO A 360 -32.38 65.97 -19.99
CA PRO A 360 -33.34 67.06 -19.89
C PRO A 360 -32.95 68.23 -20.81
N PRO A 361 -33.92 68.99 -21.34
CA PRO A 361 -33.66 70.12 -22.23
C PRO A 361 -33.08 71.31 -21.46
N PRO A 362 -32.30 72.19 -22.13
CA PRO A 362 -31.74 73.38 -21.51
C PRO A 362 -32.81 74.48 -21.38
N GLU A 363 -32.94 75.09 -20.20
CA GLU A 363 -33.72 76.32 -20.00
C GLU A 363 -32.80 77.55 -20.14
N GLU A 364 -33.19 78.47 -21.02
CA GLU A 364 -32.68 79.83 -21.11
C GLU A 364 -33.46 80.75 -20.15
N LYS A 365 -32.70 81.53 -19.37
CA LYS A 365 -33.02 82.73 -18.56
C LYS A 365 -33.84 82.59 -17.27
#